data_AF-A0A5J4W7W1-F1
#
_entry.id   AF-A0A5J4W7W1-F1
#
_cell.length_a   1.000
_cell.length_b   1.000
_cell.length_c   1.000
_cell.angle_alpha   90.00
_cell.angle_beta   90.00
_cell.angle_gamma   90.00
#
_symmetry.space_group_name_H-M   'P 1'
#
loop_
_entity.id
_entity.type
_entity.pdbx_description
1 polymer ?
#
loop_
_entity_poly.entity_id
_entity_poly.type
_entity_poly.pdbx_seq_one_letter_code
_entity_poly.pdbx_strand_id
1 'polypeptide(L)'
;MIKVTQYWWNNKVKGYINQDEYAKRDTTYNVTEDDIDWIRDKVASETCYLCHNKFTKENKLTLDRIDNSIGHTKQNCQLACQICNTVKADKDNDIRFESFACTMMSKRQDAISQHNDTKSLYYKQILNSAFGGEGQNNAKFDKISINNARQASIKQLKQDHKATRKLSDDIYNSDGDLIEEAQYMVSESPRQFKCNMPLQEAVFTLDNSKFWYLNFVYNFIYQCIDMDRVHF
;
A
#
# COMPACT_ATOMS: atom_id res chain seq x y z
N MET A 1 27.28 -1.93 0.16
CA MET A 1 26.83 -3.14 -0.57
C MET A 1 26.40 -4.18 0.46
N ILE A 2 25.24 -4.80 0.31
CA ILE A 2 24.76 -5.80 1.27
C ILE A 2 25.68 -7.04 1.24
N LYS A 3 26.04 -7.58 2.41
CA LYS A 3 26.80 -8.83 2.51
C LYS A 3 25.82 -9.98 2.71
N VAL A 4 25.71 -10.87 1.72
CA VAL A 4 24.88 -12.08 1.81
C VAL A 4 25.64 -13.14 2.61
N THR A 5 25.18 -13.39 3.84
CA THR A 5 25.72 -14.42 4.74
C THR A 5 24.95 -15.73 4.57
N GLN A 6 25.61 -16.86 4.86
CA GLN A 6 24.95 -18.19 4.83
C GLN A 6 23.74 -18.23 5.74
N TYR A 7 23.88 -17.75 6.96
CA TYR A 7 22.78 -17.68 7.91
C TYR A 7 21.57 -16.91 7.36
N TRP A 8 21.80 -15.75 6.73
CA TRP A 8 20.72 -14.99 6.12
C TRP A 8 20.07 -15.75 4.96
N TRP A 9 20.88 -16.39 4.11
CA TRP A 9 20.41 -17.15 2.95
C TRP A 9 19.54 -18.34 3.35
N ASN A 10 19.98 -19.15 4.30
CA ASN A 10 19.21 -20.31 4.78
C ASN A 10 17.85 -19.88 5.34
N ASN A 11 17.79 -18.76 6.07
CA ASN A 11 16.51 -18.21 6.56
C ASN A 11 15.59 -17.75 5.41
N LYS A 12 16.16 -17.20 4.33
CA LYS A 12 15.38 -16.79 3.15
C LYS A 12 14.85 -18.00 2.38
N VAL A 13 15.69 -18.99 2.11
CA VAL A 13 15.32 -20.24 1.44
C VAL A 13 14.15 -20.92 2.15
N LYS A 14 14.22 -21.07 3.49
CA LYS A 14 13.10 -21.60 4.29
C LYS A 14 11.81 -20.80 4.11
N GLY A 15 11.91 -19.48 4.07
CA GLY A 15 10.77 -18.60 3.82
C GLY A 15 10.15 -18.80 2.43
N TYR A 16 10.97 -19.06 1.40
CA TYR A 16 10.51 -19.31 0.03
C TYR A 16 9.83 -20.67 -0.10
N ILE A 17 10.43 -21.72 0.47
CA ILE A 17 9.85 -23.07 0.50
C ILE A 17 8.46 -23.04 1.16
N ASN A 18 8.35 -22.44 2.35
CA ASN A 18 7.07 -22.35 3.05
C ASN A 18 5.99 -21.62 2.23
N GLN A 19 6.36 -20.59 1.47
CA GLN A 19 5.42 -19.86 0.60
C GLN A 19 4.93 -20.71 -0.57
N ASP A 20 5.81 -21.50 -1.15
CA ASP A 20 5.50 -22.35 -2.29
C ASP A 20 4.70 -23.59 -1.88
N GLU A 21 5.05 -24.22 -0.76
CA GLU A 21 4.28 -25.31 -0.16
C GLU A 21 2.86 -24.86 0.22
N TYR A 22 2.73 -23.69 0.86
CA TYR A 22 1.42 -23.14 1.23
C TYR A 22 0.51 -22.93 0.01
N ALA A 23 1.10 -22.50 -1.11
CA ALA A 23 0.39 -22.31 -2.37
C ALA A 23 0.31 -23.58 -3.24
N LYS A 24 0.78 -24.73 -2.73
CA LYS A 24 0.80 -26.03 -3.43
C LYS A 24 1.56 -26.00 -4.76
N ARG A 25 2.66 -25.24 -4.83
CA ARG A 25 3.56 -25.20 -5.99
C ARG A 25 4.56 -26.35 -5.93
N ASP A 26 5.11 -26.72 -7.08
CA ASP A 26 6.25 -27.63 -7.15
C ASP A 26 7.51 -26.96 -6.57
N THR A 27 8.15 -27.63 -5.62
CA THR A 27 9.36 -27.19 -4.92
C THR A 27 10.60 -27.98 -5.32
N THR A 28 10.48 -28.96 -6.23
CA THR A 28 11.55 -29.89 -6.62
C THR A 28 12.82 -29.17 -7.10
N TYR A 29 12.64 -28.04 -7.80
CA TYR A 29 13.73 -27.27 -8.41
C TYR A 29 13.89 -25.87 -7.79
N ASN A 30 13.36 -25.68 -6.57
CA ASN A 30 13.55 -24.43 -5.85
C ASN A 30 15.03 -24.20 -5.51
N VAL A 31 15.38 -22.92 -5.36
CA VAL A 31 16.69 -22.53 -4.82
C VAL A 31 16.93 -23.17 -3.46
N THR A 32 18.16 -23.61 -3.21
CA THR A 32 18.56 -24.33 -1.99
C THR A 32 19.57 -23.53 -1.17
N GLU A 33 19.86 -24.02 0.04
CA GLU A 33 20.89 -23.42 0.91
C GLU A 33 22.29 -23.44 0.27
N ASP A 34 22.55 -24.35 -0.68
CA ASP A 34 23.82 -24.47 -1.40
C ASP A 34 23.99 -23.42 -2.51
N ASP A 35 22.91 -22.73 -2.90
CA ASP A 35 22.92 -21.73 -3.97
C ASP A 35 23.44 -20.34 -3.53
N ILE A 36 24.23 -20.29 -2.46
CA ILE A 36 24.70 -19.01 -1.89
C ILE A 36 25.59 -18.23 -2.85
N ASP A 37 26.46 -18.91 -3.60
CA ASP A 37 27.39 -18.24 -4.50
C ASP A 37 26.65 -17.66 -5.70
N TRP A 38 25.63 -18.36 -6.19
CA TRP A 38 24.73 -17.85 -7.22
C TRP A 38 24.07 -16.54 -6.79
N ILE A 39 23.51 -16.46 -5.56
CA ILE A 39 22.86 -15.23 -5.11
C ILE A 39 23.87 -14.10 -4.83
N ARG A 40 25.09 -14.42 -4.40
CA ARG A 40 26.16 -13.43 -4.22
C ARG A 40 26.58 -12.80 -5.54
N ASP A 41 26.81 -13.62 -6.57
CA ASP A 41 27.19 -13.15 -7.90
C ASP A 41 26.07 -12.33 -8.53
N LYS A 42 24.82 -12.78 -8.37
CA LYS A 42 23.63 -12.05 -8.83
C LYS A 42 23.52 -10.68 -8.15
N VAL A 43 23.68 -10.60 -6.83
CA VAL A 43 23.61 -9.34 -6.06
C VAL A 43 24.78 -8.39 -6.37
N ALA A 44 25.93 -8.91 -6.76
CA ALA A 44 27.09 -8.11 -7.14
C ALA A 44 26.93 -7.44 -8.51
N SER A 45 26.23 -8.11 -9.44
CA SER A 45 26.07 -7.68 -10.83
C SER A 45 24.73 -6.99 -11.11
N GLU A 46 23.68 -7.35 -10.39
CA GLU A 46 22.31 -6.88 -10.63
C GLU A 46 21.83 -5.88 -9.57
N THR A 47 20.75 -5.18 -9.92
CA THR A 47 20.01 -4.28 -9.03
C THR A 47 18.56 -4.73 -8.96
N CYS A 48 17.73 -4.05 -8.17
CA CYS A 48 16.29 -4.31 -8.20
C CYS A 48 15.75 -4.14 -9.63
N TYR A 49 15.08 -5.16 -10.20
CA TYR A 49 14.59 -5.07 -11.57
C TYR A 49 13.48 -4.02 -11.76
N LEU A 50 12.76 -3.68 -10.68
CA LEU A 50 11.66 -2.71 -10.70
C LEU A 50 12.12 -1.26 -10.52
N CYS A 51 13.10 -1.01 -9.65
CA CYS A 51 13.53 0.34 -9.30
C CYS A 51 14.98 0.67 -9.60
N HIS A 52 15.74 -0.31 -10.07
CA HIS A 52 17.15 -0.21 -10.46
C HIS A 52 18.12 0.23 -9.35
N ASN A 53 17.65 0.28 -8.09
CA ASN A 53 18.47 0.63 -6.95
C ASN A 53 19.22 -0.58 -6.39
N LYS A 54 20.40 -0.29 -5.82
CA LYS A 54 21.24 -1.28 -5.14
C LYS A 54 20.62 -1.73 -3.82
N PHE A 55 20.95 -2.95 -3.42
CA PHE A 55 20.49 -3.52 -2.15
C PHE A 55 21.33 -3.04 -0.97
N THR A 56 20.64 -2.64 0.10
CA THR A 56 21.22 -2.15 1.36
C THR A 56 20.54 -2.83 2.55
N LYS A 57 20.94 -2.48 3.78
CA LYS A 57 20.27 -3.01 4.98
C LYS A 57 18.81 -2.55 5.06
N GLU A 58 18.54 -1.35 4.57
CA GLU A 58 17.25 -0.70 4.48
C GLU A 58 16.50 -1.17 3.24
N ASN A 59 17.18 -1.23 2.09
CA ASN A 59 16.66 -1.75 0.83
C ASN A 59 16.85 -3.27 0.74
N LYS A 60 16.06 -4.00 1.53
CA LYS A 60 16.23 -5.45 1.70
C LYS A 60 15.99 -6.20 0.39
N LEU A 61 16.93 -7.06 0.04
CA LEU A 61 16.86 -7.99 -1.08
C LEU A 61 15.76 -9.06 -0.87
N THR A 62 15.05 -9.36 -1.95
CA THR A 62 14.14 -10.51 -2.09
C THR A 62 14.25 -11.12 -3.48
N LEU A 63 14.09 -12.43 -3.59
CA LEU A 63 13.73 -13.08 -4.85
C LEU A 63 12.23 -12.91 -5.10
N ASP A 64 11.91 -12.34 -6.24
CA ASP A 64 10.55 -12.19 -6.75
C ASP A 64 10.31 -13.17 -7.89
N ARG A 65 9.12 -13.78 -7.92
CA ARG A 65 8.73 -14.72 -8.97
C ARG A 65 8.33 -13.96 -10.23
N ILE A 66 8.79 -14.46 -11.37
CA ILE A 66 8.35 -13.98 -12.69
C ILE A 66 6.93 -14.50 -12.93
N ASP A 67 6.75 -15.81 -12.77
CA ASP A 67 5.45 -16.48 -12.83
C ASP A 67 5.05 -16.97 -11.42
N ASN A 68 3.92 -16.46 -10.91
CA ASN A 68 3.38 -16.79 -9.60
C ASN A 68 2.80 -18.22 -9.50
N SER A 69 2.65 -18.93 -10.62
CA SER A 69 2.27 -20.35 -10.64
C SER A 69 3.46 -21.29 -10.45
N ILE A 70 4.69 -20.81 -10.69
CA ILE A 70 5.94 -21.58 -10.60
C ILE A 70 6.65 -21.24 -9.28
N GLY A 71 7.32 -22.23 -8.67
CA GLY A 71 8.12 -22.04 -7.45
C GLY A 71 9.34 -21.13 -7.65
N HIS A 72 10.08 -20.89 -6.57
CA HIS A 72 11.31 -20.08 -6.59
C HIS A 72 12.50 -20.82 -7.20
N THR A 73 12.44 -21.11 -8.51
CA THR A 73 13.58 -21.65 -9.27
C THR A 73 14.54 -20.54 -9.70
N LYS A 74 15.80 -20.86 -10.02
CA LYS A 74 16.80 -19.87 -10.48
C LYS A 74 16.36 -19.13 -11.74
N GLN A 75 15.61 -19.78 -12.62
CA GLN A 75 15.10 -19.23 -13.88
C GLN A 75 13.80 -18.44 -13.69
N ASN A 76 13.02 -18.74 -12.66
CA ASN A 76 11.74 -18.06 -12.36
C ASN A 76 11.90 -16.90 -11.37
N CYS A 77 13.12 -16.56 -10.94
CA CYS A 77 13.34 -15.52 -9.93
C CYS A 77 14.14 -14.32 -10.44
N GLN A 78 13.69 -13.12 -10.08
CA GLN A 78 14.40 -11.86 -10.28
C GLN A 78 14.70 -11.17 -8.94
N LEU A 79 15.76 -10.35 -8.90
CA LEU A 79 16.05 -9.58 -7.69
C LEU A 79 15.11 -8.38 -7.59
N ALA A 80 14.28 -8.35 -6.55
CA ALA A 80 13.49 -7.18 -6.19
C ALA A 80 13.87 -6.70 -4.80
N CYS A 81 13.70 -5.41 -4.53
CA CYS A 81 13.70 -4.97 -3.14
C CYS A 81 12.35 -5.29 -2.50
N GLN A 82 12.35 -5.51 -1.19
CA GLN A 82 11.16 -5.88 -0.41
C GLN A 82 10.01 -4.90 -0.66
N ILE A 83 10.30 -3.61 -0.84
CA ILE A 83 9.28 -2.59 -1.11
C ILE A 83 8.63 -2.83 -2.46
N CYS A 84 9.42 -2.89 -3.54
CA CYS A 84 8.87 -3.02 -4.87
C CYS A 84 8.12 -4.36 -5.03
N ASN A 85 8.61 -5.44 -4.40
CA ASN A 85 7.89 -6.72 -4.37
C ASN A 85 6.55 -6.62 -3.60
N THR A 86 6.54 -5.94 -2.46
CA THR A 86 5.30 -5.69 -1.69
C THR A 86 4.30 -4.82 -2.47
N VAL A 87 4.78 -3.84 -3.24
CA VAL A 87 3.94 -2.94 -4.03
C VAL A 87 3.36 -3.64 -5.26
N LYS A 88 4.16 -4.46 -5.95
CA LYS A 88 3.74 -5.23 -7.12
C LYS A 88 2.56 -6.17 -6.79
N ALA A 89 2.70 -6.99 -5.73
CA ALA A 89 1.68 -7.97 -5.34
C ALA A 89 1.14 -8.77 -6.56
N ASP A 90 -0.13 -9.21 -6.53
CA ASP A 90 -0.84 -9.81 -7.67
C ASP A 90 -1.54 -8.74 -8.55
N LYS A 91 -1.17 -7.47 -8.45
CA LYS A 91 -1.80 -6.39 -9.22
C LYS A 91 -1.08 -6.24 -10.56
N ASP A 92 -1.86 -6.05 -11.63
CA ASP A 92 -1.33 -5.78 -12.96
C ASP A 92 -0.31 -4.64 -12.91
N ASN A 93 0.75 -4.79 -13.74
CA ASN A 93 1.88 -3.90 -13.99
C ASN A 93 1.49 -2.43 -14.27
N ASP A 94 0.89 -1.70 -13.33
CA ASP A 94 0.88 -0.24 -13.39
C ASP A 94 2.24 0.29 -12.94
N ILE A 95 3.20 0.09 -13.85
CA ILE A 95 4.63 0.42 -13.76
C ILE A 95 4.83 1.88 -13.29
N ARG A 96 3.87 2.77 -13.53
CA ARG A 96 3.97 4.19 -13.16
C ARG A 96 3.81 4.41 -11.66
N PHE A 97 2.84 3.76 -11.03
CA PHE A 97 2.67 3.86 -9.58
C PHE A 97 3.79 3.10 -8.85
N GLU A 98 4.22 1.96 -9.39
CA GLU A 98 5.38 1.22 -8.89
C GLU A 98 6.66 2.06 -8.94
N SER A 99 6.93 2.71 -10.08
CA SER A 99 8.07 3.62 -10.25
C SER A 99 8.02 4.78 -9.27
N PHE A 100 6.85 5.38 -9.05
CA PHE A 100 6.66 6.43 -8.05
C PHE A 100 6.98 5.94 -6.64
N ALA A 101 6.37 4.82 -6.22
CA ALA A 101 6.54 4.27 -4.88
C ALA A 101 8.01 3.90 -4.62
N CYS A 102 8.65 3.23 -5.59
CA CYS A 102 10.04 2.87 -5.48
C CYS A 102 10.97 4.10 -5.48
N THR A 103 10.67 5.14 -6.27
CA THR A 103 11.43 6.41 -6.28
C THR A 103 11.34 7.12 -4.92
N MET A 104 10.14 7.32 -4.39
CA MET A 104 9.94 8.02 -3.11
C MET A 104 10.56 7.26 -1.94
N MET A 105 10.46 5.93 -1.95
CA MET A 105 11.10 5.11 -0.93
C MET A 105 12.63 5.15 -1.01
N SER A 106 13.20 5.26 -2.20
CA SER A 106 14.66 5.35 -2.36
C SER A 106 15.18 6.69 -1.85
N LYS A 107 14.48 7.79 -2.18
CA LYS A 107 14.77 9.11 -1.58
C LYS A 107 14.61 9.10 -0.05
N ARG A 108 13.67 8.32 0.48
CA ARG A 108 13.53 8.10 1.92
C ARG A 108 14.73 7.37 2.52
N GLN A 109 15.20 6.31 1.88
CA GLN A 109 16.38 5.56 2.33
C GLN A 109 17.63 6.42 2.31
N ASP A 110 17.82 7.24 1.27
CA ASP A 110 18.93 8.20 1.20
C ASP A 110 18.86 9.18 2.38
N ALA A 111 17.68 9.71 2.69
CA ALA A 111 17.48 10.59 3.85
C ALA A 111 17.80 9.90 5.18
N ILE A 112 17.41 8.64 5.36
CA ILE A 112 17.75 7.84 6.55
C ILE A 112 19.27 7.65 6.64
N SER A 113 19.94 7.33 5.53
CA SER A 113 21.38 7.14 5.49
C SER A 113 22.16 8.42 5.83
N GLN A 114 21.58 9.58 5.53
CA GLN A 114 22.12 10.91 5.85
C GLN A 114 21.72 11.39 7.26
N HIS A 115 21.06 10.55 8.07
CA HIS A 115 20.50 10.93 9.37
C HIS A 115 19.58 12.18 9.29
N ASN A 116 18.87 12.33 8.17
CA ASN A 116 17.94 13.43 7.94
C ASN A 116 16.49 12.97 8.19
N ASP A 117 16.10 13.04 9.46
CA ASP A 117 14.79 12.59 9.93
C ASP A 117 13.63 13.35 9.27
N THR A 118 13.79 14.66 9.03
CA THR A 118 12.77 15.49 8.38
C THR A 118 12.48 15.02 6.95
N LYS A 119 13.52 14.79 6.13
CA LYS A 119 13.34 14.27 4.77
C LYS A 119 12.81 12.83 4.77
N SER A 120 13.25 12.00 5.72
CA SER A 120 12.73 10.64 5.88
C SER A 120 11.24 10.64 6.19
N LEU A 121 10.80 11.53 7.09
CA LEU A 121 9.39 11.69 7.44
C LEU A 121 8.57 12.24 6.27
N TYR A 122 9.11 13.22 5.53
CA TYR A 122 8.48 13.79 4.34
C TYR A 122 8.18 12.72 3.28
N TYR A 123 9.17 11.91 2.89
CA TYR A 123 8.95 10.85 1.91
C TYR A 123 8.02 9.74 2.43
N LYS A 124 8.03 9.47 3.75
CA LYS A 124 7.06 8.56 4.37
C LYS A 124 5.63 9.09 4.24
N GLN A 125 5.41 10.38 4.45
CA GLN A 125 4.10 11.01 4.29
C GLN A 125 3.62 10.97 2.84
N ILE A 126 4.49 11.26 1.87
CA ILE A 126 4.18 11.16 0.44
C ILE A 126 3.71 9.73 0.10
N LEU A 127 4.45 8.72 0.56
CA LEU A 127 4.07 7.32 0.35
C LEU A 127 2.72 7.02 0.97
N ASN A 128 2.52 7.33 2.26
CA ASN A 128 1.26 7.09 2.96
C ASN A 128 0.06 7.78 2.28
N SER A 129 0.26 9.00 1.78
CA SER A 129 -0.77 9.77 1.08
C SER A 129 -1.12 9.14 -0.27
N ALA A 130 -0.10 8.69 -1.01
CA ALA A 130 -0.28 8.02 -2.31
C ALA A 130 -0.93 6.64 -2.21
N PHE A 131 -0.71 5.92 -1.10
CA PHE A 131 -1.43 4.66 -0.83
C PHE A 131 -2.89 4.88 -0.41
N GLY A 132 -3.25 6.10 0.03
CA GLY A 132 -4.61 6.56 0.28
C GLY A 132 -5.41 5.75 1.33
N GLY A 133 -6.38 6.40 1.97
CA GLY A 133 -7.39 5.71 2.80
C GLY A 133 -8.21 4.65 2.04
N GLU A 134 -8.10 4.61 0.71
CA GLU A 134 -8.76 3.67 -0.20
C GLU A 134 -8.03 2.32 -0.33
N GLY A 135 -6.80 2.20 0.18
CA GLY A 135 -6.08 0.92 0.25
C GLY A 135 -6.63 -0.06 1.29
N GLN A 136 -7.56 0.36 2.15
CA GLN A 136 -8.27 -0.54 3.04
C GLN A 136 -9.42 -1.21 2.28
N ASN A 137 -9.24 -2.49 1.93
CA ASN A 137 -10.34 -3.34 1.50
C ASN A 137 -11.30 -3.55 2.68
N ASN A 138 -12.20 -2.60 2.89
CA ASN A 138 -13.22 -2.65 3.91
C ASN A 138 -14.33 -3.65 3.56
N ALA A 139 -14.36 -4.27 2.37
CA ALA A 139 -15.39 -5.25 2.02
C ALA A 139 -15.40 -6.48 2.96
N LYS A 140 -14.29 -6.77 3.64
CA LYS A 140 -14.20 -7.83 4.68
C LYS A 140 -14.54 -7.34 6.09
N PHE A 141 -14.64 -6.03 6.32
CA PHE A 141 -14.74 -5.43 7.66
C PHE A 141 -15.99 -4.57 7.85
N ASP A 142 -16.52 -4.00 6.77
CA ASP A 142 -17.79 -3.27 6.75
C ASP A 142 -18.89 -4.21 6.23
N LYS A 143 -19.98 -4.29 6.99
CA LYS A 143 -21.23 -4.92 6.58
C LYS A 143 -22.16 -3.83 6.05
N ILE A 144 -22.41 -3.86 4.75
CA ILE A 144 -23.33 -2.94 4.09
C ILE A 144 -24.70 -3.62 3.98
N SER A 145 -25.77 -2.89 4.31
CA SER A 145 -27.15 -3.37 4.15
C SER A 145 -28.07 -2.26 3.65
N ILE A 146 -29.05 -2.64 2.84
CA ILE A 146 -30.15 -1.76 2.42
C ILE A 146 -31.31 -1.98 3.39
N ASN A 147 -31.87 -0.90 3.91
CA ASN A 147 -32.87 -0.91 4.97
C ASN A 147 -33.92 0.16 4.70
N ASN A 148 -35.13 -0.02 5.22
CA ASN A 148 -36.11 1.07 5.27
C ASN A 148 -35.81 2.05 6.41
N ALA A 149 -36.56 3.15 6.46
CA ALA A 149 -36.36 4.22 7.44
C ALA A 149 -36.30 3.70 8.88
N ARG A 150 -37.25 2.86 9.28
CA ARG A 150 -37.32 2.30 10.64
C ARG A 150 -36.10 1.44 10.97
N GLN A 151 -35.72 0.53 10.08
CA GLN A 151 -34.56 -0.34 10.27
C GLN A 151 -33.25 0.45 10.31
N ALA A 152 -33.12 1.49 9.48
CA ALA A 152 -31.96 2.37 9.47
C ALA A 152 -31.83 3.13 10.80
N SER A 153 -32.93 3.67 11.34
CA SER A 153 -32.94 4.33 12.65
C SER A 153 -32.54 3.40 13.79
N ILE A 154 -33.02 2.14 13.79
CA ILE A 154 -32.63 1.16 14.81
C ILE A 154 -31.14 0.85 14.72
N LYS A 155 -30.60 0.70 13.50
CA LYS A 155 -29.17 0.41 13.30
C LYS A 155 -28.25 1.58 13.63
N GLN A 156 -28.72 2.83 13.54
CA GLN A 156 -27.96 4.01 13.99
C GLN A 156 -27.66 4.01 15.49
N LEU A 157 -28.51 3.36 16.29
CA LEU A 157 -28.34 3.28 17.74
C LEU A 157 -27.33 2.21 18.17
N LYS A 158 -26.85 1.38 17.24
CA LYS A 158 -25.90 0.33 17.58
C LYS A 158 -24.47 0.87 17.64
N GLN A 159 -23.66 0.27 18.50
CA GLN A 159 -22.26 0.64 18.68
C GLN A 159 -21.40 0.36 17.43
N ASP A 160 -21.78 -0.62 16.61
CA ASP A 160 -21.10 -0.96 15.35
C ASP A 160 -21.54 -0.06 14.18
N HIS A 161 -22.41 0.93 14.40
CA HIS A 161 -22.81 1.88 13.38
C HIS A 161 -21.64 2.74 12.90
N LYS A 162 -21.48 2.86 11.58
CA LYS A 162 -20.44 3.71 10.96
C LYS A 162 -21.03 4.89 10.20
N ALA A 163 -21.98 4.62 9.31
CA ALA A 163 -22.64 5.65 8.50
C ALA A 163 -24.00 5.18 7.98
N THR A 164 -24.90 6.15 7.77
CA THR A 164 -26.17 5.97 7.04
C THR A 164 -26.21 6.92 5.86
N ARG A 165 -26.65 6.44 4.70
CA ARG A 165 -26.91 7.24 3.51
C ARG A 165 -28.31 6.94 2.97
N LYS A 166 -29.13 7.97 2.75
CA LYS A 166 -30.40 7.84 2.04
C LYS A 166 -30.13 7.59 0.55
N LEU A 167 -30.78 6.59 -0.03
CA LEU A 167 -30.64 6.20 -1.44
C LEU A 167 -31.81 6.69 -2.30
N SER A 168 -33.02 6.63 -1.76
CA SER A 168 -34.25 7.04 -2.44
C SER A 168 -35.20 7.75 -1.48
N ASP A 169 -36.09 8.55 -2.05
CA ASP A 169 -37.24 9.13 -1.35
C ASP A 169 -38.45 8.19 -1.43
N ASP A 170 -39.44 8.46 -0.59
CA ASP A 170 -40.72 7.74 -0.60
C ASP A 170 -41.47 8.02 -1.91
N ILE A 171 -42.03 6.98 -2.53
CA ILE A 171 -42.82 7.10 -3.75
C ILE A 171 -44.29 6.94 -3.40
N TYR A 172 -45.11 7.93 -3.78
CA TYR A 172 -46.55 7.98 -3.53
C TYR A 172 -47.35 7.85 -4.83
N ASN A 173 -48.53 7.24 -4.73
CA ASN A 173 -49.54 7.22 -5.78
C ASN A 173 -50.21 8.59 -5.91
N SER A 174 -50.93 8.78 -7.03
CA SER A 174 -51.79 9.95 -7.27
C SER A 174 -52.81 10.19 -6.16
N ASP A 175 -53.25 9.11 -5.50
CA ASP A 175 -54.21 9.13 -4.40
C ASP A 175 -53.58 9.45 -3.03
N GLY A 176 -52.25 9.63 -2.98
CA GLY A 176 -51.49 9.94 -1.76
C GLY A 176 -51.03 8.70 -0.96
N ASP A 177 -51.35 7.50 -1.43
CA ASP A 177 -50.92 6.24 -0.80
C ASP A 177 -49.46 5.91 -1.12
N LEU A 178 -48.72 5.42 -0.12
CA LEU A 178 -47.32 5.04 -0.27
C LEU A 178 -47.18 3.75 -1.11
N ILE A 179 -46.42 3.83 -2.20
CA ILE A 179 -46.10 2.70 -3.09
C ILE A 179 -44.80 2.02 -2.64
N GLU A 180 -43.79 2.83 -2.37
CA GLU A 180 -42.44 2.36 -2.07
C GLU A 180 -41.82 3.23 -0.97
N GLU A 181 -41.32 2.57 0.08
CA GLU A 181 -40.61 3.23 1.18
C GLU A 181 -39.20 3.66 0.74
N ALA A 182 -38.76 4.80 1.30
CA ALA A 182 -37.40 5.29 1.17
C ALA A 182 -36.38 4.24 1.62
N GLN A 183 -35.38 4.01 0.78
CA GLN A 183 -34.31 3.08 1.05
C GLN A 183 -33.08 3.79 1.59
N TYR A 184 -32.42 3.14 2.54
CA TYR A 184 -31.24 3.63 3.23
C TYR A 184 -30.14 2.58 3.18
N MET A 185 -28.96 3.00 2.76
CA MET A 185 -27.75 2.21 2.92
C MET A 185 -27.18 2.45 4.32
N VAL A 186 -26.97 1.38 5.06
CA VAL A 186 -26.34 1.42 6.38
C VAL A 186 -25.05 0.60 6.35
N SER A 187 -23.96 1.22 6.78
CA SER A 187 -22.66 0.58 6.97
C SER A 187 -22.46 0.30 8.47
N GLU A 188 -22.28 -0.97 8.80
CA GLU A 188 -21.96 -1.47 10.15
C GLU A 188 -20.50 -2.00 10.14
N SER A 189 -19.72 -1.78 11.19
CA SER A 189 -18.34 -2.28 11.33
C SER A 189 -18.26 -3.23 12.54
N PRO A 190 -18.40 -4.57 12.34
CA PRO A 190 -18.49 -5.54 13.44
C PRO A 190 -17.24 -5.63 14.31
N ARG A 191 -16.09 -5.14 13.80
CA ARG A 191 -14.84 -5.04 14.55
C ARG A 191 -14.32 -3.61 14.42
N GLN A 192 -14.30 -2.88 15.52
CA GLN A 192 -13.66 -1.56 15.59
C GLN A 192 -12.25 -1.73 16.14
N PHE A 193 -11.26 -1.26 15.40
CA PHE A 193 -9.88 -1.22 15.85
C PHE A 193 -9.53 0.21 16.24
N LYS A 194 -8.99 0.38 17.46
CA LYS A 194 -8.52 1.69 17.92
C LYS A 194 -7.31 2.11 17.08
N CYS A 195 -7.51 3.03 16.14
CA CYS A 195 -6.43 3.70 15.45
C CYS A 195 -5.95 4.88 16.32
N ASN A 196 -4.76 4.76 16.91
CA ASN A 196 -4.15 5.83 17.72
C ASN A 196 -3.46 6.89 16.85
N MET A 197 -3.80 7.01 15.56
CA MET A 197 -3.20 8.06 14.72
C MET A 197 -3.78 9.41 15.17
N PRO A 198 -2.95 10.38 15.59
CA PRO A 198 -3.43 11.70 15.98
C PRO A 198 -4.29 12.30 14.86
N LEU A 199 -5.44 12.89 15.20
CA LEU A 199 -6.34 13.52 14.21
C LEU A 199 -5.60 14.52 13.32
N GLN A 200 -4.57 15.18 13.86
CA GLN A 200 -3.68 16.06 13.12
C GLN A 200 -2.93 15.33 11.99
N GLU A 201 -2.36 14.15 12.24
CA GLU A 201 -1.70 13.36 11.18
C GLU A 201 -2.69 12.82 10.15
N ALA A 202 -3.90 12.42 10.56
CA ALA A 202 -4.95 11.96 9.65
C ALA A 202 -5.42 13.05 8.68
N VAL A 203 -5.65 14.26 9.18
CA VAL A 203 -6.07 15.43 8.38
C VAL A 203 -4.96 15.90 7.43
N PHE A 204 -3.69 15.74 7.79
CA PHE A 204 -2.57 16.07 6.92
C PHE A 204 -2.30 15.02 5.83
N THR A 205 -2.67 13.75 6.04
CA THR A 205 -2.36 12.65 5.12
C THR A 205 -3.48 12.34 4.12
N LEU A 206 -4.72 12.75 4.39
CA LEU A 206 -5.92 12.25 3.68
C LEU A 206 -6.67 13.27 2.81
N ASP A 207 -6.26 14.54 2.79
CA ASP A 207 -6.96 15.55 1.99
C ASP A 207 -6.32 15.74 0.61
N ASN A 208 -6.91 15.10 -0.40
CA ASN A 208 -6.53 15.23 -1.82
C ASN A 208 -6.42 16.70 -2.27
N SER A 209 -7.22 17.60 -1.70
CA SER A 209 -7.19 19.02 -2.08
C SER A 209 -5.88 19.71 -1.66
N LYS A 210 -5.26 19.27 -0.56
CA LYS A 210 -3.96 19.78 -0.11
C LYS A 210 -2.79 19.21 -0.93
N PHE A 211 -2.90 17.99 -1.46
CA PHE A 211 -1.91 17.48 -2.43
C PHE A 211 -1.84 18.38 -3.65
N TRP A 212 -2.99 18.73 -4.22
CA TRP A 212 -3.05 19.65 -5.37
C TRP A 212 -2.56 21.05 -5.02
N TYR A 213 -2.87 21.55 -3.83
CA TYR A 213 -2.35 22.84 -3.34
C TYR A 213 -0.83 22.83 -3.18
N LEU A 214 -0.25 21.82 -2.54
CA LEU A 214 1.20 21.70 -2.38
C LEU A 214 1.90 21.47 -3.72
N ASN A 215 1.30 20.68 -4.61
CA ASN A 215 1.81 20.48 -5.96
C ASN A 215 1.84 21.81 -6.72
N PHE A 216 0.78 22.61 -6.65
CA PHE A 216 0.75 23.95 -7.22
C PHE A 216 1.80 24.88 -6.58
N VAL A 217 1.92 24.92 -5.25
CA VAL A 217 2.90 25.78 -4.59
C VAL A 217 4.32 25.37 -4.95
N TYR A 218 4.70 24.11 -4.81
CA TYR A 218 6.08 23.68 -5.00
C TYR A 218 6.51 23.51 -6.46
N ASN A 219 5.63 23.02 -7.33
CA ASN A 219 5.99 22.80 -8.74
C ASN A 219 5.69 24.00 -9.63
N PHE A 220 4.91 24.99 -9.16
CA PHE A 220 4.64 26.21 -9.92
C PHE A 220 5.16 27.44 -9.18
N ILE A 221 4.62 27.78 -8.00
CA ILE A 221 4.97 29.04 -7.31
C ILE A 221 6.46 29.15 -6.97
N TYR A 222 7.07 28.10 -6.42
CA TYR A 222 8.52 28.09 -6.09
C TYR A 222 9.43 28.15 -7.34
N GLN A 223 8.94 27.76 -8.52
CA GLN A 223 9.69 27.91 -9.76
C GLN A 223 9.54 29.32 -10.34
N CYS A 224 8.40 29.98 -10.07
CA CYS A 224 8.07 31.28 -10.63
C CYS A 224 8.47 32.46 -9.74
N ILE A 225 8.69 32.22 -8.43
CA ILE A 225 8.93 33.29 -7.46
C ILE A 225 10.27 33.08 -6.75
N ASP A 226 11.07 34.14 -6.68
CA ASP A 226 12.29 34.20 -5.89
C ASP A 226 11.93 34.24 -4.40
N MET A 227 11.99 33.08 -3.76
CA MET A 227 11.61 32.89 -2.36
C MET A 227 12.50 33.65 -1.38
N ASP A 228 13.71 34.09 -1.78
CA ASP A 228 14.61 34.89 -0.94
C ASP A 228 14.16 36.36 -0.84
N ARG A 229 13.21 36.78 -1.70
CA ARG A 229 12.64 38.13 -1.72
C ARG A 229 11.22 38.19 -1.16
N VAL A 230 10.64 37.04 -0.82
CA VAL A 230 9.30 36.98 -0.22
C VAL A 230 9.45 37.06 1.30
N HIS A 231 8.96 38.15 1.88
CA HIS A 231 8.85 38.29 3.33
C HIS A 231 7.47 37.80 3.79
N PHE A 232 7.45 36.96 4.83
CA PHE A 232 6.25 36.42 5.46
C PHE A 232 5.80 37.29 6.64
#